data_AF-A0A7M7ILU6-F1
#
_entry.id   AF-A0A7M7ILU6-F1
#
_cell.length_a   1.000
_cell.length_b   1.000
_cell.length_c   1.000
_cell.angle_alpha   90.00
_cell.angle_beta   90.00
_cell.angle_gamma   90.00
#
_symmetry.space_group_name_H-M   'P 1'
#
loop_
_entity.id
_entity.type
_entity.pdbx_description
1 polymer ?
#
loop_
_entity_poly.entity_id
_entity_poly.type
_entity_poly.pdbx_seq_one_letter_code
_entity_poly.pdbx_strand_id
1 'polypeptide(L)'
;MFDGEMIECASPLWCAAAAGHLALVKLLVKHGARVNSITQTHSTPLRAACFDGHFDIVRFLVTHGADIEMSNRHGHTSLMIACYKGHIKIVKFLLALKANVNRKSKKGNTALHDCAESGSLEVVKVLIEHGARMGVDSYGMSPLLTAAVTGHKHIVEYFISIPNLVSRKERIDALELLGATYVDKKRDMMGALECWKQAMDERYRGDPVIPKPPPSPVVAAYDFAREITDPDALNGLLNDPDEMRMQALVIRERILGPAHPDTSYYIRYRGAVYADGGMFNRCIELWNYALDMQQSMLEPLDPMTQSSLFSFTELFSFMIGRQINTGRRVPPVQREELLRVFKKAVLEVKLGKQMMDKGPTRGRDIVYLDKVLLTTLHLASLLTHEMPEKDTAEYTALHQALYELVRINAKDRNGGNVLHLVFRERHIVLGAGPKSPTYRFPSPNLIKALIRVGADVTATDMTDNTVLHLAAYHYPSLDLFTILLDAGAHIDAVNKSGDTFEKLTWRKRPYDAVYLVKYTTLACLAARVVRKTYDISFVPKNLQDFVLMH
;
A
#
# COMPACT_ATOMS: atom_id res chain seq x y z
N MET A 1 24.30 -4.96 1.77
CA MET A 1 22.93 -5.50 1.62
C MET A 1 22.84 -6.73 2.51
N PHE A 2 21.81 -6.82 3.35
CA PHE A 2 21.46 -8.03 4.10
C PHE A 2 20.08 -8.45 3.60
N ASP A 3 19.94 -9.68 3.10
CA ASP A 3 18.72 -10.20 2.45
C ASP A 3 18.16 -9.32 1.31
N GLY A 4 19.03 -8.71 0.51
CA GLY A 4 18.64 -7.86 -0.63
C GLY A 4 18.20 -6.43 -0.25
N GLU A 5 18.12 -6.11 1.05
CA GLU A 5 17.81 -4.76 1.52
C GLU A 5 19.09 -3.96 1.86
N MET A 6 19.10 -2.68 1.50
CA MET A 6 20.15 -1.75 1.89
C MET A 6 19.87 -1.25 3.31
N ILE A 7 20.68 -1.70 4.27
CA ILE A 7 20.62 -1.21 5.65
C ILE A 7 21.56 -0.03 5.80
N GLU A 8 20.99 1.17 5.92
CA GLU A 8 21.74 2.41 6.09
C GLU A 8 22.30 2.56 7.52
N CYS A 9 23.47 3.20 7.62
CA CYS A 9 24.14 3.52 8.89
C CYS A 9 24.47 2.30 9.77
N ALA A 10 24.68 1.12 9.18
CA ALA A 10 25.13 -0.06 9.91
C ALA A 10 26.62 0.04 10.28
N SER A 11 26.94 -0.08 11.58
CA SER A 11 28.33 -0.08 12.05
C SER A 11 29.05 -1.39 11.67
N PRO A 12 30.40 -1.42 11.63
CA PRO A 12 31.14 -2.66 11.38
C PRO A 12 30.78 -3.78 12.36
N LEU A 13 30.54 -3.43 13.63
CA LEU A 13 30.13 -4.38 14.66
C LEU A 13 28.74 -4.96 14.39
N TRP A 14 27.80 -4.12 13.94
CA TRP A 14 26.47 -4.56 13.55
C TRP A 14 26.54 -5.55 12.38
N CYS A 15 27.29 -5.22 11.33
CA CYS A 15 27.46 -6.08 10.16
C CYS A 15 28.12 -7.43 10.53
N ALA A 16 29.17 -7.41 11.35
CA ALA A 16 29.84 -8.62 11.80
C ALA A 16 28.92 -9.51 12.66
N ALA A 17 28.08 -8.91 13.50
CA ALA A 17 27.13 -9.62 14.35
C ALA A 17 25.99 -10.26 13.53
N ALA A 18 25.43 -9.54 12.56
CA ALA A 18 24.43 -10.08 11.63
C ALA A 18 25.00 -11.23 10.79
N ALA A 19 26.21 -11.06 10.24
CA ALA A 19 26.86 -12.07 9.41
C ALA A 19 27.42 -13.29 10.18
N GLY A 20 27.32 -13.33 11.51
CA GLY A 20 27.79 -14.47 12.30
C GLY A 20 29.30 -14.56 12.49
N HIS A 21 30.05 -13.47 12.26
CA HIS A 21 31.52 -13.47 12.32
C HIS A 21 32.04 -13.21 13.75
N LEU A 22 31.93 -14.21 14.63
CA LEU A 22 32.29 -14.09 16.05
C LEU A 22 33.72 -13.57 16.28
N ALA A 23 34.71 -14.05 15.52
CA ALA A 23 36.09 -13.58 15.65
C ALA A 23 36.22 -12.07 15.36
N LEU A 24 35.51 -11.58 14.35
CA LEU A 24 35.49 -10.17 13.98
C LEU A 24 34.74 -9.34 15.02
N VAL A 25 33.61 -9.84 15.53
CA VAL A 25 32.89 -9.21 16.65
C VAL A 25 33.81 -9.05 17.87
N LYS A 26 34.53 -10.10 18.26
CA LYS A 26 35.49 -10.05 19.38
C LYS A 26 36.58 -9.02 19.14
N LEU A 27 37.16 -8.99 17.94
CA LEU A 27 38.19 -8.03 17.56
C LEU A 27 37.68 -6.59 17.64
N LEU A 28 36.52 -6.31 17.06
CA LEU A 28 35.93 -4.97 17.04
C LEU A 28 35.63 -4.46 18.46
N VAL A 29 35.02 -5.29 19.31
CA VAL A 29 34.74 -4.93 20.72
C VAL A 29 36.04 -4.70 21.50
N LYS A 30 37.05 -5.55 21.31
CA LYS A 30 38.38 -5.36 21.92
C LYS A 30 39.03 -4.02 21.53
N HIS A 31 38.78 -3.54 20.31
CA HIS A 31 39.26 -2.25 19.80
C HIS A 31 38.29 -1.08 20.03
N GLY A 32 37.36 -1.21 20.98
CA GLY A 32 36.52 -0.09 21.44
C GLY A 32 35.26 0.17 20.61
N ALA A 33 34.81 -0.78 19.78
CA ALA A 33 33.53 -0.64 19.10
C ALA A 33 32.37 -0.50 20.12
N ARG A 34 31.48 0.47 19.88
CA ARG A 34 30.32 0.71 20.74
C ARG A 34 29.31 -0.43 20.60
N VAL A 35 29.21 -1.29 21.62
CA VAL A 35 28.36 -2.49 21.63
C VAL A 35 26.88 -2.18 21.36
N ASN A 36 26.39 -1.04 21.85
CA ASN A 36 25.01 -0.57 21.65
C ASN A 36 24.86 0.43 20.48
N SER A 37 25.78 0.42 19.50
CA SER A 37 25.61 1.20 18.27
C SER A 37 24.31 0.81 17.55
N ILE A 38 23.70 1.75 16.83
CA ILE A 38 22.40 1.54 16.18
C ILE A 38 22.45 1.89 14.69
N THR A 39 21.65 1.16 13.90
CA THR A 39 21.32 1.53 12.51
C THR A 39 20.28 2.66 12.48
N GLN A 40 19.92 3.14 11.28
CA GLN A 40 18.83 4.10 11.08
C GLN A 40 17.46 3.58 11.58
N THR A 41 17.28 2.25 11.66
CA THR A 41 16.06 1.63 12.23
C THR A 41 16.15 1.42 13.75
N HIS A 42 17.20 1.94 14.39
CA HIS A 42 17.56 1.72 15.78
C HIS A 42 17.87 0.25 16.12
N SER A 43 18.31 -0.55 15.14
CA SER A 43 18.69 -1.94 15.37
C SER A 43 20.10 -2.03 15.97
N THR A 44 20.27 -2.78 17.06
CA THR A 44 21.57 -3.01 17.73
C THR A 44 22.28 -4.26 17.17
N PRO A 45 23.61 -4.40 17.33
CA PRO A 45 24.33 -5.63 17.03
C PRO A 45 23.73 -6.86 17.73
N LEU A 46 23.29 -6.70 18.98
CA LEU A 46 22.61 -7.76 19.73
C LEU A 46 21.33 -8.20 19.03
N ARG A 47 20.47 -7.25 18.63
CA ARG A 47 19.24 -7.56 17.90
C ARG A 47 19.53 -8.28 16.57
N ALA A 48 20.58 -7.88 15.86
CA ALA A 48 20.99 -8.53 14.62
C ALA A 48 21.45 -9.98 14.84
N ALA A 49 22.30 -10.22 15.84
CA ALA A 49 22.70 -11.58 16.21
C ALA A 49 21.51 -12.44 16.66
N CYS A 50 20.52 -11.85 17.35
CA CYS A 50 19.27 -12.52 17.71
C CYS A 50 18.37 -12.81 16.50
N PHE A 51 18.42 -12.02 15.43
CA PHE A 51 17.64 -12.28 14.21
C PHE A 51 18.16 -13.53 13.47
N ASP A 52 19.47 -13.64 13.31
CA ASP A 52 20.10 -14.74 12.56
C ASP A 52 20.47 -15.96 13.42
N GLY A 53 20.26 -15.90 14.74
CA GLY A 53 20.43 -17.06 15.62
C GLY A 53 21.85 -17.31 16.11
N HIS A 54 22.74 -16.31 16.03
CA HIS A 54 24.16 -16.44 16.39
C HIS A 54 24.37 -16.41 17.92
N PHE A 55 24.01 -17.50 18.59
CA PHE A 55 23.99 -17.60 20.06
C PHE A 55 25.32 -17.20 20.74
N ASP A 56 26.46 -17.61 20.19
CA ASP A 56 27.76 -17.25 20.77
C ASP A 56 28.08 -15.76 20.68
N ILE A 57 27.61 -15.10 19.61
CA ILE A 57 27.70 -13.64 19.46
C ILE A 57 26.75 -12.96 20.43
N VAL A 58 25.51 -13.44 20.56
CA VAL A 58 24.55 -12.92 21.56
C VAL A 58 25.16 -12.97 22.95
N ARG A 59 25.68 -14.14 23.37
CA ARG A 59 26.32 -14.31 24.68
C ARG A 59 27.50 -13.37 24.85
N PHE A 60 28.37 -13.26 23.85
CA PHE A 60 29.53 -12.37 23.91
C PHE A 60 29.13 -10.89 24.00
N LEU A 61 28.19 -10.42 23.19
CA LEU A 61 27.76 -9.03 23.21
C LEU A 61 27.14 -8.66 24.57
N VAL A 62 26.31 -9.54 25.14
CA VAL A 62 25.67 -9.30 26.44
C VAL A 62 26.70 -9.26 27.58
N THR A 63 27.70 -10.15 27.58
CA THR A 63 28.79 -10.09 28.59
C THR A 63 29.68 -8.86 28.45
N HIS A 64 29.59 -8.13 27.34
CA HIS A 64 30.33 -6.89 27.07
C HIS A 64 29.42 -5.65 27.09
N GLY A 65 28.29 -5.72 27.80
CA GLY A 65 27.44 -4.56 28.09
C GLY A 65 26.38 -4.25 27.03
N ALA A 66 26.02 -5.20 26.17
CA ALA A 66 24.85 -5.02 25.30
C ALA A 66 23.57 -4.92 26.14
N ASP A 67 22.77 -3.88 25.89
CA ASP A 67 21.48 -3.69 26.55
C ASP A 67 20.43 -4.61 25.90
N ILE A 68 19.91 -5.56 26.68
CA ILE A 68 18.91 -6.55 26.23
C ILE A 68 17.52 -5.93 26.03
N GLU A 69 17.24 -4.78 26.65
CA GLU A 69 15.96 -4.07 26.63
C GLU A 69 15.89 -2.96 25.57
N MET A 70 17.02 -2.63 24.93
CA MET A 70 17.07 -1.76 23.76
C MET A 70 16.25 -2.37 22.61
N SER A 71 15.39 -1.54 22.03
CA SER A 71 14.49 -1.93 20.97
C SER A 71 14.70 -1.09 19.71
N ASN A 72 14.25 -1.61 18.58
CA ASN A 72 14.28 -0.85 17.32
C ASN A 72 13.27 0.31 17.36
N ARG A 73 13.21 1.11 16.28
CA ARG A 73 12.31 2.27 16.19
C ARG A 73 10.82 1.94 16.31
N HIS A 74 10.45 0.66 16.18
CA HIS A 74 9.09 0.12 16.31
C HIS A 74 8.82 -0.50 17.69
N GLY A 75 9.80 -0.48 18.61
CA GLY A 75 9.66 -1.05 19.95
C GLY A 75 9.88 -2.56 20.01
N HIS A 76 10.37 -3.21 18.94
CA HIS A 76 10.69 -4.64 18.99
C HIS A 76 12.05 -4.87 19.66
N THR A 77 12.07 -5.69 20.71
CA THR A 77 13.25 -6.05 21.52
C THR A 77 14.03 -7.22 20.90
N SER A 78 15.23 -7.48 21.44
CA SER A 78 16.03 -8.67 21.07
C SER A 78 15.34 -9.99 21.42
N LEU A 79 14.56 -10.02 22.52
CA LEU A 79 13.73 -11.18 22.89
C LEU A 79 12.64 -11.44 21.85
N MET A 80 11.88 -10.40 21.49
CA MET A 80 10.81 -10.45 20.49
C MET A 80 11.29 -11.04 19.16
N ILE A 81 12.43 -10.59 18.64
CA ILE A 81 12.92 -11.10 17.35
C ILE A 81 13.44 -12.54 17.44
N ALA A 82 14.06 -12.92 18.56
CA ALA A 82 14.47 -14.31 18.80
C ALA A 82 13.24 -15.24 18.90
N CYS A 83 12.16 -14.76 19.50
CA CYS A 83 10.86 -15.43 19.58
C CYS A 83 10.22 -15.61 18.19
N TYR A 84 10.17 -14.54 17.39
CA TYR A 84 9.67 -14.61 16.01
C TYR A 84 10.46 -15.61 15.17
N LYS A 85 11.79 -15.67 15.32
CA LYS A 85 12.65 -16.57 14.56
C LYS A 85 12.75 -17.99 15.15
N GLY A 86 12.14 -18.26 16.30
CA GLY A 86 12.15 -19.58 16.94
C GLY A 86 13.47 -19.97 17.61
N HIS A 87 14.37 -19.01 17.89
CA HIS A 87 15.71 -19.28 18.43
C HIS A 87 15.69 -19.59 19.94
N ILE A 88 15.21 -20.77 20.31
CA ILE A 88 14.93 -21.15 21.71
C ILE A 88 16.13 -21.00 22.66
N LYS A 89 17.36 -21.29 22.20
CA LYS A 89 18.58 -21.14 23.03
C LYS A 89 18.81 -19.67 23.41
N ILE A 90 18.61 -18.76 22.46
CA ILE A 90 18.72 -17.31 22.69
C ILE A 90 17.59 -16.85 23.60
N VAL A 91 16.35 -17.29 23.37
CA VAL A 91 15.20 -16.93 24.21
C VAL A 91 15.41 -17.33 25.66
N LYS A 92 15.78 -18.58 25.93
CA LYS A 92 16.08 -19.06 27.29
C LYS A 92 17.20 -18.26 27.95
N PHE A 93 18.26 -17.93 27.20
CA PHE A 93 19.36 -17.11 27.71
C PHE A 93 18.92 -15.69 28.07
N LEU A 94 18.16 -15.02 27.20
CA LEU A 94 17.65 -13.67 27.49
C LEU A 94 16.69 -13.65 28.67
N LEU A 95 15.80 -14.64 28.79
CA LEU A 95 14.88 -14.76 29.93
C LEU A 95 15.61 -15.07 31.24
N ALA A 96 16.67 -15.88 31.21
CA ALA A 96 17.53 -16.13 32.37
C ALA A 96 18.19 -14.84 32.88
N LEU A 97 18.47 -13.90 31.98
CA LEU A 97 18.95 -12.55 32.28
C LEU A 97 17.84 -11.56 32.62
N LYS A 98 16.63 -12.04 32.91
CA LYS A 98 15.46 -11.24 33.30
C LYS A 98 15.00 -10.25 32.22
N ALA A 99 15.20 -10.57 30.94
CA ALA A 99 14.56 -9.83 29.85
C ALA A 99 13.05 -9.76 30.09
N ASN A 100 12.46 -8.58 29.91
CA ASN A 100 11.04 -8.37 30.21
C ASN A 100 10.16 -9.03 29.15
N VAL A 101 9.61 -10.20 29.51
CA VAL A 101 8.75 -11.04 28.66
C VAL A 101 7.46 -10.34 28.19
N ASN A 102 6.99 -9.35 28.96
CA ASN A 102 5.73 -8.65 28.72
C ASN A 102 5.92 -7.27 28.08
N ARG A 103 7.12 -6.96 27.54
CA ARG A 103 7.33 -5.74 26.74
C ARG A 103 6.36 -5.71 25.57
N LYS A 104 5.87 -4.51 25.28
CA LYS A 104 5.02 -4.23 24.12
C LYS A 104 5.79 -3.38 23.10
N SER A 105 5.63 -3.70 21.82
CA SER A 105 6.07 -2.84 20.72
C SER A 105 5.19 -1.59 20.65
N LYS A 106 5.50 -0.66 19.73
CA LYS A 106 4.65 0.52 19.49
C LYS A 106 3.24 0.17 19.01
N LYS A 107 3.07 -1.00 18.37
CA LYS A 107 1.77 -1.54 17.97
C LYS A 107 1.18 -2.51 19.00
N GLY A 108 1.75 -2.60 20.20
CA GLY A 108 1.24 -3.47 21.26
C GLY A 108 1.70 -4.93 21.19
N ASN A 109 2.42 -5.35 20.13
CA ASN A 109 2.90 -6.74 19.99
C ASN A 109 3.81 -7.13 21.17
N THR A 110 3.62 -8.34 21.68
CA THR A 110 4.48 -8.97 22.70
C THR A 110 5.29 -10.12 22.11
N ALA A 111 6.26 -10.66 22.85
CA ALA A 111 6.99 -11.86 22.43
C ALA A 111 6.07 -13.08 22.17
N LEU A 112 4.91 -13.16 22.84
CA LEU A 112 3.91 -14.19 22.57
C LEU A 112 3.24 -14.00 21.20
N HIS A 113 2.96 -12.76 20.78
CA HIS A 113 2.43 -12.49 19.43
C HIS A 113 3.44 -12.93 18.37
N ASP A 114 4.72 -12.60 18.56
CA ASP A 114 5.78 -12.98 17.63
C ASP A 114 5.92 -14.51 17.49
N CYS A 115 5.77 -15.27 18.59
CA CYS A 115 5.77 -16.74 18.53
C CYS A 115 4.50 -17.30 17.88
N ALA A 116 3.35 -16.71 18.20
CA ALA A 116 2.06 -17.08 17.62
C ALA A 116 2.03 -16.85 16.12
N GLU A 117 2.67 -15.79 15.63
CA GLU A 117 2.79 -15.47 14.20
C GLU A 117 3.75 -16.42 13.47
N SER A 118 4.83 -16.84 14.12
CA SER A 118 5.85 -17.70 13.52
C SER A 118 5.61 -19.20 13.65
N GLY A 119 4.71 -19.63 14.54
CA GLY A 119 4.45 -21.05 14.79
C GLY A 119 5.43 -21.69 15.78
N SER A 120 6.17 -20.88 16.55
CA SER A 120 7.23 -21.35 17.47
C SER A 120 6.69 -21.89 18.81
N LEU A 121 5.97 -23.01 18.78
CA LEU A 121 5.28 -23.59 19.96
C LEU A 121 6.21 -23.86 21.16
N GLU A 122 7.40 -24.39 20.94
CA GLU A 122 8.35 -24.65 22.04
C GLU A 122 8.80 -23.36 22.73
N VAL A 123 8.85 -22.25 22.00
CA VAL A 123 9.14 -20.93 22.59
C VAL A 123 7.91 -20.39 23.33
N VAL A 124 6.70 -20.59 22.81
CA VAL A 124 5.45 -20.24 23.51
C VAL A 124 5.41 -20.86 24.91
N LYS A 125 5.69 -22.16 25.01
CA LYS A 125 5.73 -22.90 26.29
C LYS A 125 6.67 -22.20 27.29
N VAL A 126 7.91 -21.93 26.86
CA VAL A 126 8.92 -21.24 27.68
C VAL A 126 8.46 -19.85 28.11
N LEU A 127 7.81 -19.08 27.24
CA LEU A 127 7.33 -17.74 27.58
C LEU A 127 6.22 -17.79 28.65
N ILE A 128 5.28 -18.73 28.54
CA ILE A 128 4.21 -18.91 29.54
C ILE A 128 4.80 -19.30 30.90
N GLU A 129 5.77 -20.23 30.92
CA GLU A 129 6.50 -20.61 32.14
C GLU A 129 7.18 -19.41 32.82
N HIS A 130 7.58 -18.40 32.03
CA HIS A 130 8.21 -17.17 32.52
C HIS A 130 7.22 -16.02 32.76
N GLY A 131 5.91 -16.30 32.81
CA GLY A 131 4.88 -15.33 33.19
C GLY A 131 4.45 -14.38 32.07
N ALA A 132 4.56 -14.80 30.81
CA ALA A 132 4.01 -14.06 29.68
C ALA A 132 2.47 -14.01 29.74
N ARG A 133 1.89 -12.82 29.51
CA ARG A 133 0.45 -12.58 29.57
C ARG A 133 -0.19 -12.56 28.18
N MET A 134 -1.40 -13.10 28.07
CA MET A 134 -2.25 -13.08 26.86
C MET A 134 -2.91 -11.71 26.64
N GLY A 135 -2.13 -10.63 26.60
CA GLY A 135 -2.65 -9.30 26.32
C GLY A 135 -2.93 -9.09 24.82
N VAL A 136 -3.72 -8.06 24.49
CA VAL A 136 -3.99 -7.67 23.11
C VAL A 136 -3.01 -6.60 22.58
N ASP A 137 -2.83 -6.58 21.26
CA ASP A 137 -2.12 -5.56 20.50
C ASP A 137 -3.01 -4.33 20.17
N SER A 138 -2.53 -3.41 19.32
CA SER A 138 -3.28 -2.22 18.91
C SER A 138 -4.48 -2.49 18.01
N TYR A 139 -4.54 -3.66 17.37
CA TYR A 139 -5.67 -4.10 16.56
C TYR A 139 -6.70 -4.91 17.37
N GLY A 140 -6.46 -5.11 18.67
CA GLY A 140 -7.28 -5.97 19.52
C GLY A 140 -6.95 -7.46 19.38
N MET A 141 -5.85 -7.81 18.71
CA MET A 141 -5.45 -9.19 18.51
C MET A 141 -4.76 -9.72 19.76
N SER A 142 -5.20 -10.87 20.28
CA SER A 142 -4.46 -11.64 21.26
C SER A 142 -3.50 -12.61 20.56
N PRO A 143 -2.48 -13.15 21.25
CA PRO A 143 -1.62 -14.19 20.67
C PRO A 143 -2.40 -15.41 20.15
N LEU A 144 -3.53 -15.74 20.77
CA LEU A 144 -4.42 -16.81 20.31
C LEU A 144 -5.03 -16.47 18.94
N LEU A 145 -5.58 -15.27 18.78
CA LEU A 145 -6.12 -14.84 17.48
C LEU A 145 -5.02 -14.66 16.43
N THR A 146 -3.82 -14.20 16.81
CA THR A 146 -2.66 -14.14 15.91
C THR A 146 -2.32 -15.53 15.36
N ALA A 147 -2.31 -16.56 16.19
CA ALA A 147 -2.07 -17.94 15.76
C ALA A 147 -3.20 -18.45 14.82
N ALA A 148 -4.45 -18.08 15.10
CA ALA A 148 -5.59 -18.43 14.26
C ALA A 148 -5.50 -17.79 12.87
N VAL A 149 -5.22 -16.48 12.79
CA VAL A 149 -5.04 -15.73 11.53
C VAL A 149 -3.88 -16.25 10.70
N THR A 150 -2.78 -16.64 11.34
CA THR A 150 -1.60 -17.15 10.64
C THR A 150 -1.72 -18.62 10.26
N GLY A 151 -2.66 -19.35 10.87
CA GLY A 151 -2.98 -20.73 10.56
C GLY A 151 -2.08 -21.74 11.27
N HIS A 152 -1.59 -21.41 12.47
CA HIS A 152 -0.74 -22.26 13.30
C HIS A 152 -1.60 -23.05 14.31
N LYS A 153 -2.31 -24.08 13.81
CA LYS A 153 -3.26 -24.91 14.56
C LYS A 153 -2.66 -25.47 15.86
N HIS A 154 -1.41 -25.93 15.84
CA HIS A 154 -0.72 -26.48 17.00
C HIS A 154 -0.53 -25.47 18.15
N ILE A 155 -0.42 -24.17 17.85
CA ILE A 155 -0.39 -23.12 18.89
C ILE A 155 -1.80 -22.84 19.41
N VAL A 156 -2.80 -22.79 18.53
CA VAL A 156 -4.20 -22.62 18.93
C VAL A 156 -4.61 -23.75 19.88
N GLU A 157 -4.37 -25.00 19.49
CA GLU A 157 -4.63 -26.19 20.30
C GLU A 157 -3.93 -26.13 21.66
N TYR A 158 -2.66 -25.72 21.68
CA TYR A 158 -1.94 -25.58 22.95
C TYR A 158 -2.57 -24.51 23.85
N PHE A 159 -2.85 -23.30 23.34
CA PHE A 159 -3.44 -22.24 24.14
C PHE A 159 -4.83 -22.61 24.68
N ILE A 160 -5.68 -23.24 23.87
CA ILE A 160 -7.03 -23.64 24.31
C ILE A 160 -7.00 -24.84 25.26
N SER A 161 -5.93 -25.65 25.25
CA SER A 161 -5.77 -26.78 26.17
C SER A 161 -5.37 -26.37 27.59
N ILE A 162 -4.80 -25.17 27.77
CA ILE A 162 -4.36 -24.69 29.08
C ILE A 162 -5.57 -24.16 29.87
N PRO A 163 -5.88 -24.73 31.06
CA PRO A 163 -6.99 -24.27 31.87
C PRO A 163 -6.83 -22.80 32.28
N ASN A 164 -7.91 -22.03 32.19
CA ASN A 164 -7.99 -20.61 32.61
C ASN A 164 -7.04 -19.63 31.89
N LEU A 165 -6.31 -20.06 30.84
CA LEU A 165 -5.48 -19.14 30.07
C LEU A 165 -6.30 -18.23 29.16
N VAL A 166 -7.37 -18.78 28.56
CA VAL A 166 -8.29 -18.09 27.66
C VAL A 166 -9.74 -18.44 27.99
N SER A 167 -10.62 -17.46 27.82
CA SER A 167 -12.06 -17.64 28.02
C SER A 167 -12.65 -18.57 26.95
N ARG A 168 -13.80 -19.20 27.27
CA ARG A 168 -14.51 -20.06 26.29
C ARG A 168 -14.90 -19.29 25.03
N LYS A 169 -15.25 -18.01 25.15
CA LYS A 169 -15.57 -17.14 24.00
C LYS A 169 -14.35 -16.96 23.07
N GLU A 170 -13.17 -16.70 23.64
CA GLU A 170 -11.94 -16.55 22.86
C GLU A 170 -11.55 -17.85 22.15
N ARG A 171 -11.76 -19.02 22.78
CA ARG A 171 -11.54 -20.32 22.11
C ARG A 171 -12.44 -20.49 20.89
N ILE A 172 -13.73 -20.19 21.04
CA ILE A 172 -14.71 -20.28 19.96
C ILE A 172 -14.30 -19.36 18.80
N ASP A 173 -13.99 -18.10 19.08
CA ASP A 173 -13.59 -17.15 18.03
C ASP A 173 -12.28 -17.58 17.36
N ALA A 174 -11.31 -18.09 18.12
CA ALA A 174 -10.06 -18.59 17.56
C ALA A 174 -10.27 -19.78 16.64
N LEU A 175 -11.13 -20.74 17.01
CA LEU A 175 -11.46 -21.90 16.17
C LEU A 175 -12.24 -21.49 14.90
N GLU A 176 -13.22 -20.58 15.02
CA GLU A 176 -13.96 -20.07 13.87
C GLU A 176 -13.04 -19.35 12.88
N LEU A 177 -12.17 -18.48 13.39
CA LEU A 177 -11.20 -17.73 12.61
C LEU A 177 -10.10 -18.63 12.01
N LEU A 178 -9.66 -19.65 12.74
CA LEU A 178 -8.74 -20.66 12.23
C LEU A 178 -9.38 -21.40 11.05
N GLY A 179 -10.65 -21.78 11.16
CA GLY A 179 -11.39 -22.39 10.06
C GLY A 179 -11.49 -21.47 8.85
N ALA A 180 -11.79 -20.18 9.05
CA ALA A 180 -11.77 -19.19 7.96
C ALA A 180 -10.37 -19.06 7.31
N THR A 181 -9.30 -19.17 8.10
CA THR A 181 -7.92 -19.16 7.61
C THR A 181 -7.59 -20.42 6.81
N TYR A 182 -8.15 -21.57 7.19
CA TYR A 182 -8.00 -22.80 6.44
C TYR A 182 -8.65 -22.72 5.06
N VAL A 183 -9.83 -22.09 4.96
CA VAL A 183 -10.50 -21.83 3.67
C VAL A 183 -9.67 -20.93 2.76
N ASP A 184 -9.22 -19.78 3.25
CA ASP A 184 -8.61 -18.75 2.38
C ASP A 184 -7.12 -18.97 2.13
N LYS A 185 -6.36 -19.31 3.19
CA LYS A 185 -4.90 -19.39 3.16
C LYS A 185 -4.40 -20.81 2.88
N LYS A 186 -4.96 -21.81 3.55
CA LYS A 186 -4.52 -23.22 3.40
C LYS A 186 -5.23 -23.95 2.25
N ARG A 187 -6.37 -23.42 1.78
CA ARG A 187 -7.25 -24.06 0.78
C ARG A 187 -7.70 -25.45 1.22
N ASP A 188 -7.91 -25.62 2.52
CA ASP A 188 -8.31 -26.88 3.16
C ASP A 188 -9.72 -26.74 3.75
N MET A 189 -10.72 -27.16 2.99
CA MET A 189 -12.13 -27.11 3.40
C MET A 189 -12.44 -28.13 4.50
N MET A 190 -11.77 -29.28 4.51
CA MET A 190 -12.02 -30.33 5.51
C MET A 190 -11.53 -29.89 6.89
N GLY A 191 -10.30 -29.38 6.96
CA GLY A 191 -9.76 -28.83 8.21
C GLY A 191 -10.53 -27.58 8.68
N ALA A 192 -11.03 -26.76 7.75
CA ALA A 192 -11.91 -25.64 8.11
C ALA A 192 -13.20 -26.12 8.79
N LEU A 193 -13.86 -27.12 8.21
CA LEU A 193 -15.08 -27.68 8.75
C LEU A 193 -14.85 -28.35 10.11
N GLU A 194 -13.72 -29.04 10.30
CA GLU A 194 -13.33 -29.60 11.60
C GLU A 194 -13.27 -28.52 12.68
N CYS A 195 -12.59 -27.40 12.40
CA CYS A 195 -12.49 -26.27 13.32
C CYS A 195 -13.87 -25.66 13.62
N TRP A 196 -14.72 -25.50 12.62
CA TRP A 196 -16.07 -24.96 12.79
C TRP A 196 -17.00 -25.88 13.57
N LYS A 197 -16.90 -27.20 13.37
CA LYS A 197 -17.63 -28.19 14.18
C LYS A 197 -17.20 -28.14 15.63
N GLN A 198 -15.90 -28.07 15.90
CA GLN A 198 -15.38 -27.92 17.25
C GLN A 198 -15.86 -26.61 17.90
N ALA A 199 -15.88 -25.51 17.17
CA ALA A 199 -16.40 -24.25 17.66
C ALA A 199 -17.91 -24.30 17.94
N MET A 200 -18.70 -24.98 17.10
CA MET A 200 -20.14 -25.16 17.34
C MET A 200 -20.41 -26.04 18.57
N ASP A 201 -19.62 -27.10 18.77
CA ASP A 201 -19.68 -27.93 19.97
C ASP A 201 -19.43 -27.09 21.22
N GLU A 202 -18.35 -26.30 21.19
CA GLU A 202 -18.02 -25.31 22.22
C GLU A 202 -19.09 -24.23 22.40
N ARG A 203 -19.97 -23.95 21.43
CA ARG A 203 -21.08 -23.00 21.60
C ARG A 203 -22.31 -23.63 22.23
N TYR A 204 -22.72 -24.78 21.74
CA TYR A 204 -24.06 -25.35 21.99
C TYR A 204 -24.07 -26.54 22.93
N ARG A 205 -22.95 -27.26 23.09
CA ARG A 205 -22.87 -28.40 24.03
C ARG A 205 -22.28 -28.02 25.39
N GLY A 206 -21.58 -26.90 25.49
CA GLY A 206 -21.12 -26.39 26.77
C GLY A 206 -22.14 -25.49 27.48
N ASP A 207 -22.03 -25.39 28.81
CA ASP A 207 -22.89 -24.58 29.68
C ASP A 207 -22.16 -23.30 30.17
N PRO A 208 -22.72 -22.09 30.03
CA PRO A 208 -23.96 -21.74 29.32
C PRO A 208 -23.80 -21.77 27.80
N VAL A 209 -24.91 -21.87 27.07
CA VAL A 209 -24.89 -21.78 25.59
C VAL A 209 -24.45 -20.38 25.15
N ILE A 210 -23.54 -20.32 24.18
CA ILE A 210 -23.02 -19.07 23.61
C ILE A 210 -23.47 -18.96 22.14
N PRO A 211 -24.66 -18.41 21.86
CA PRO A 211 -25.15 -18.30 20.49
C PRO A 211 -24.25 -17.38 19.65
N LYS A 212 -24.30 -17.55 18.32
CA LYS A 212 -23.69 -16.56 17.43
C LYS A 212 -24.37 -15.19 17.62
N PRO A 213 -23.63 -14.08 17.46
CA PRO A 213 -24.22 -12.74 17.50
C PRO A 213 -25.37 -12.61 16.49
N PRO A 214 -26.31 -11.67 16.71
CA PRO A 214 -27.39 -11.44 15.76
C PRO A 214 -26.81 -11.14 14.37
N PRO A 215 -27.47 -11.57 13.29
CA PRO A 215 -26.95 -11.40 11.94
C PRO A 215 -26.72 -9.91 11.65
N SER A 216 -25.48 -9.57 11.30
CA SER A 216 -25.14 -8.25 10.75
C SER A 216 -25.97 -7.97 9.49
N PRO A 217 -26.13 -6.69 9.09
CA PRO A 217 -26.76 -6.36 7.82
C PRO A 217 -26.14 -7.19 6.69
N VAL A 218 -26.99 -7.79 5.86
CA VAL A 218 -26.52 -8.65 4.77
C VAL A 218 -25.68 -7.82 3.79
N VAL A 219 -24.50 -8.34 3.46
CA VAL A 219 -23.57 -7.69 2.55
C VAL A 219 -23.78 -8.27 1.16
N ALA A 220 -24.20 -7.44 0.21
CA ALA A 220 -24.44 -7.89 -1.17
C ALA A 220 -23.19 -8.52 -1.81
N ALA A 221 -21.99 -8.00 -1.52
CA ALA A 221 -20.73 -8.56 -2.01
C ALA A 221 -20.45 -9.99 -1.49
N TYR A 222 -21.07 -10.40 -0.39
CA TYR A 222 -20.99 -11.75 0.17
C TYR A 222 -22.15 -12.65 -0.26
N ASP A 223 -22.85 -12.32 -1.35
CA ASP A 223 -24.09 -13.01 -1.79
C ASP A 223 -25.16 -13.09 -0.69
N PHE A 224 -25.18 -12.08 0.19
CA PHE A 224 -26.07 -12.03 1.35
C PHE A 224 -25.91 -13.23 2.31
N ALA A 225 -24.76 -13.93 2.25
CA ALA A 225 -24.45 -15.07 3.10
C ALA A 225 -24.54 -14.71 4.59
N ARG A 226 -24.93 -15.69 5.39
CA ARG A 226 -25.08 -15.56 6.84
C ARG A 226 -24.39 -16.70 7.54
N GLU A 227 -23.76 -16.41 8.67
CA GLU A 227 -23.12 -17.44 9.45
C GLU A 227 -24.09 -18.55 9.84
N ILE A 228 -23.65 -19.79 9.62
CA ILE A 228 -24.40 -20.97 10.05
C ILE A 228 -24.49 -20.96 11.58
N THR A 229 -25.72 -21.04 12.09
CA THR A 229 -26.04 -21.10 13.52
C THR A 229 -26.44 -22.49 13.98
N ASP A 230 -26.81 -23.38 13.06
CA ASP A 230 -27.21 -24.75 13.35
C ASP A 230 -26.02 -25.70 13.15
N PRO A 231 -25.56 -26.44 14.18
CA PRO A 231 -24.49 -27.41 14.06
C PRO A 231 -24.75 -28.49 13.00
N ASP A 232 -26.00 -28.89 12.77
CA ASP A 232 -26.32 -29.97 11.82
C ASP A 232 -26.19 -29.48 10.36
N ALA A 233 -26.47 -28.20 10.10
CA ALA A 233 -26.34 -27.57 8.79
C ALA A 233 -24.88 -27.49 8.30
N LEU A 234 -23.88 -27.56 9.19
CA LEU A 234 -22.46 -27.55 8.81
C LEU A 234 -22.08 -28.74 7.91
N ASN A 235 -22.74 -29.88 8.04
CA ASN A 235 -22.40 -31.08 7.26
C ASN A 235 -22.66 -30.91 5.75
N GLY A 236 -23.65 -30.10 5.37
CA GLY A 236 -23.98 -29.84 3.97
C GLY A 236 -22.98 -28.94 3.25
N LEU A 237 -22.13 -28.22 4.00
CA LEU A 237 -21.30 -27.15 3.47
C LEU A 237 -20.20 -27.62 2.51
N LEU A 238 -19.74 -28.87 2.63
CA LEU A 238 -18.77 -29.44 1.70
C LEU A 238 -19.30 -29.59 0.27
N ASN A 239 -20.62 -29.63 0.12
CA ASN A 239 -21.27 -29.68 -1.20
C ASN A 239 -21.32 -28.31 -1.87
N ASP A 240 -21.06 -27.22 -1.13
CA ASP A 240 -21.05 -25.85 -1.64
C ASP A 240 -19.76 -25.11 -1.22
N PRO A 241 -18.67 -25.26 -2.00
CA PRO A 241 -17.42 -24.58 -1.73
C PRO A 241 -17.50 -23.05 -1.80
N ASP A 242 -18.47 -22.47 -2.50
CA ASP A 242 -18.63 -21.01 -2.56
C ASP A 242 -19.28 -20.47 -1.29
N GLU A 243 -20.29 -21.17 -0.76
CA GLU A 243 -20.85 -20.84 0.55
C GLU A 243 -19.76 -20.93 1.65
N MET A 244 -18.90 -21.96 1.64
CA MET A 244 -17.76 -22.04 2.58
C MET A 244 -16.85 -20.80 2.52
N ARG A 245 -16.64 -20.25 1.32
CA ARG A 245 -15.81 -19.05 1.13
C ARG A 245 -16.50 -17.82 1.69
N MET A 246 -17.81 -17.68 1.49
CA MET A 246 -18.57 -16.57 2.05
C MET A 246 -18.64 -16.67 3.58
N GLN A 247 -18.82 -17.86 4.15
CA GLN A 247 -18.72 -18.10 5.60
C GLN A 247 -17.38 -17.59 6.16
N ALA A 248 -16.26 -17.90 5.49
CA ALA A 248 -14.95 -17.45 5.93
C ALA A 248 -14.80 -15.91 5.95
N LEU A 249 -15.38 -15.21 4.97
CA LEU A 249 -15.38 -13.74 4.94
C LEU A 249 -16.22 -13.15 6.07
N VAL A 250 -17.45 -13.64 6.27
CA VAL A 250 -18.35 -13.15 7.32
C VAL A 250 -17.75 -13.39 8.71
N ILE A 251 -17.21 -14.58 8.96
CA ILE A 251 -16.54 -14.93 10.23
C ILE A 251 -15.36 -13.98 10.49
N ARG A 252 -14.53 -13.74 9.47
CA ARG A 252 -13.35 -12.90 9.62
C ARG A 252 -13.71 -11.46 9.91
N GLU A 253 -14.68 -10.90 9.20
CA GLU A 253 -15.14 -9.54 9.43
C GLU A 253 -15.76 -9.38 10.82
N ARG A 254 -16.54 -10.36 11.29
CA ARG A 254 -17.10 -10.34 12.66
C ARG A 254 -16.01 -10.35 13.73
N ILE A 255 -14.99 -11.21 13.59
CA ILE A 255 -13.99 -11.44 14.64
C ILE A 255 -12.90 -10.38 14.62
N LEU A 256 -12.37 -10.05 13.45
CA LEU A 256 -11.28 -9.08 13.31
C LEU A 256 -11.77 -7.64 13.18
N GLY A 257 -13.00 -7.45 12.71
CA GLY A 257 -13.54 -6.13 12.39
C GLY A 257 -13.01 -5.57 11.07
N PRO A 258 -13.62 -4.47 10.59
CA PRO A 258 -13.31 -3.86 9.30
C PRO A 258 -11.98 -3.08 9.28
N ALA A 259 -11.47 -2.67 10.44
CA ALA A 259 -10.20 -1.94 10.55
C ALA A 259 -8.97 -2.84 10.49
N HIS A 260 -9.13 -4.16 10.70
CA HIS A 260 -8.00 -5.09 10.67
C HIS A 260 -7.53 -5.35 9.22
N PRO A 261 -6.22 -5.29 8.93
CA PRO A 261 -5.70 -5.44 7.56
C PRO A 261 -6.14 -6.72 6.85
N ASP A 262 -6.10 -7.86 7.54
CA ASP A 262 -6.48 -9.16 6.99
C ASP A 262 -7.93 -9.23 6.49
N THR A 263 -8.87 -8.50 7.10
CA THR A 263 -10.27 -8.50 6.67
C THR A 263 -10.35 -8.03 5.22
N SER A 264 -9.87 -6.82 4.95
CA SER A 264 -9.88 -6.28 3.57
C SER A 264 -8.94 -7.06 2.63
N TYR A 265 -7.83 -7.60 3.13
CA TYR A 265 -6.91 -8.41 2.34
C TYR A 265 -7.59 -9.68 1.80
N TYR A 266 -8.26 -10.44 2.66
CA TYR A 266 -8.90 -11.69 2.23
C TYR A 266 -10.13 -11.47 1.35
N ILE A 267 -10.87 -10.37 1.54
CA ILE A 267 -11.91 -9.96 0.59
C ILE A 267 -11.30 -9.70 -0.79
N ARG A 268 -10.18 -8.95 -0.87
CA ARG A 268 -9.49 -8.71 -2.14
C ARG A 268 -8.90 -9.99 -2.74
N TYR A 269 -8.25 -10.82 -1.93
CA TYR A 269 -7.72 -12.10 -2.38
C TYR A 269 -8.81 -13.00 -2.95
N ARG A 270 -9.98 -13.08 -2.30
CA ARG A 270 -11.13 -13.83 -2.82
C ARG A 270 -11.60 -13.28 -4.17
N GLY A 271 -11.68 -11.94 -4.30
CA GLY A 271 -11.96 -11.30 -5.57
C GLY A 271 -10.96 -11.68 -6.67
N ALA A 272 -9.66 -11.70 -6.36
CA ALA A 272 -8.62 -12.11 -7.31
C ALA A 272 -8.78 -13.58 -7.74
N VAL A 273 -9.10 -14.48 -6.81
CA VAL A 273 -9.39 -15.90 -7.12
C VAL A 273 -10.61 -16.02 -8.05
N TYR A 274 -11.64 -15.20 -7.87
CA TYR A 274 -12.78 -15.15 -8.80
C TYR A 274 -12.40 -14.59 -10.17
N ALA A 275 -11.57 -13.55 -10.24
CA ALA A 275 -11.05 -13.03 -11.51
C ALA A 275 -10.20 -14.07 -12.27
N ASP A 276 -9.37 -14.85 -11.56
CA ASP A 276 -8.60 -15.96 -12.15
C ASP A 276 -9.50 -17.04 -12.75
N GLY A 277 -10.68 -17.26 -12.15
CA GLY A 277 -11.75 -18.12 -12.65
C GLY A 277 -12.63 -17.50 -13.75
N GLY A 278 -12.37 -16.25 -14.16
CA GLY A 278 -13.14 -15.53 -15.18
C GLY A 278 -14.36 -14.76 -14.67
N MET A 279 -14.62 -14.76 -13.36
CA MET A 279 -15.72 -14.03 -12.71
C MET A 279 -15.29 -12.61 -12.30
N PHE A 280 -14.99 -11.77 -13.30
CA PHE A 280 -14.51 -10.40 -13.07
C PHE A 280 -15.51 -9.51 -12.31
N ASN A 281 -16.83 -9.66 -12.56
CA ASN A 281 -17.85 -8.87 -11.85
C ASN A 281 -17.82 -9.14 -10.34
N ARG A 282 -17.70 -10.42 -9.93
CA ARG A 282 -17.55 -10.81 -8.52
C ARG A 282 -16.29 -10.23 -7.89
N CYS A 283 -15.20 -10.18 -8.64
CA CYS A 283 -13.97 -9.52 -8.20
C CYS A 283 -14.19 -8.03 -7.93
N ILE A 284 -14.81 -7.32 -8.87
CA ILE A 284 -15.08 -5.88 -8.78
C ILE A 284 -16.03 -5.57 -7.60
N GLU A 285 -17.06 -6.39 -7.38
CA GLU A 285 -17.98 -6.25 -6.24
C GLU A 285 -17.26 -6.37 -4.89
N LEU A 286 -16.49 -7.46 -4.70
CA LEU A 286 -15.73 -7.68 -3.47
C LEU A 286 -14.67 -6.59 -3.24
N TRP A 287 -13.96 -6.18 -4.29
CA TRP A 287 -12.94 -5.14 -4.16
C TRP A 287 -13.55 -3.77 -3.87
N ASN A 288 -14.71 -3.44 -4.44
CA ASN A 288 -15.42 -2.20 -4.11
C ASN A 288 -15.84 -2.21 -2.64
N TYR A 289 -16.38 -3.32 -2.15
CA TYR A 289 -16.73 -3.47 -0.74
C TYR A 289 -15.52 -3.32 0.18
N ALA A 290 -14.39 -3.97 -0.14
CA ALA A 290 -13.15 -3.82 0.61
C ALA A 290 -12.63 -2.37 0.61
N LEU A 291 -12.73 -1.67 -0.52
CA LEU A 291 -12.30 -0.28 -0.65
C LEU A 291 -13.22 0.67 0.14
N ASP A 292 -14.54 0.43 0.11
CA ASP A 292 -15.52 1.17 0.91
C ASP A 292 -15.29 1.00 2.42
N MET A 293 -14.98 -0.23 2.84
CA MET A 293 -14.59 -0.54 4.22
C MET A 293 -13.32 0.21 4.63
N GLN A 294 -12.31 0.25 3.76
CA GLN A 294 -11.05 0.96 4.04
C GLN A 294 -11.24 2.47 4.14
N GLN A 295 -11.92 3.09 3.18
CA GLN A 295 -12.13 4.54 3.15
C GLN A 295 -13.02 5.04 4.29
N SER A 296 -13.86 4.18 4.88
CA SER A 296 -14.68 4.53 6.04
C SER A 296 -13.98 4.35 7.38
N MET A 297 -12.98 3.47 7.48
CA MET A 297 -12.36 3.08 8.76
C MET A 297 -10.92 3.55 8.93
N LEU A 298 -10.20 3.84 7.85
CA LEU A 298 -8.78 4.20 7.88
C LEU A 298 -8.56 5.71 7.70
N GLU A 299 -7.38 6.17 8.12
CA GLU A 299 -6.97 7.56 7.87
C GLU A 299 -6.75 7.79 6.36
N PRO A 300 -6.96 9.03 5.86
CA PRO A 300 -6.65 9.37 4.47
C PRO A 300 -5.20 9.04 4.12
N LEU A 301 -4.98 8.55 2.90
CA LEU A 301 -3.69 8.10 2.38
C LEU A 301 -3.12 6.87 3.10
N ASP A 302 -3.95 6.06 3.78
CA ASP A 302 -3.48 4.80 4.35
C ASP A 302 -2.91 3.87 3.25
N PRO A 303 -1.72 3.27 3.44
CA PRO A 303 -1.10 2.38 2.44
C PRO A 303 -2.00 1.24 1.96
N MET A 304 -2.94 0.76 2.78
CA MET A 304 -3.86 -0.29 2.41
C MET A 304 -4.90 0.19 1.39
N THR A 305 -5.44 1.40 1.56
CA THR A 305 -6.32 2.04 0.57
C THR A 305 -5.58 2.27 -0.74
N GLN A 306 -4.32 2.74 -0.68
CA GLN A 306 -3.48 2.93 -1.86
C GLN A 306 -3.28 1.62 -2.63
N SER A 307 -2.95 0.54 -1.91
CA SER A 307 -2.78 -0.79 -2.52
C SER A 307 -4.05 -1.26 -3.21
N SER A 308 -5.22 -1.06 -2.63
CA SER A 308 -6.50 -1.43 -3.24
C SER A 308 -6.78 -0.65 -4.53
N LEU A 309 -6.55 0.66 -4.52
CA LEU A 309 -6.71 1.52 -5.72
C LEU A 309 -5.73 1.11 -6.84
N PHE A 310 -4.50 0.79 -6.48
CA PHE A 310 -3.50 0.32 -7.43
C PHE A 310 -3.89 -1.04 -8.03
N SER A 311 -4.34 -2.00 -7.21
CA SER A 311 -4.82 -3.30 -7.69
C SER A 311 -5.98 -3.15 -8.68
N PHE A 312 -6.94 -2.26 -8.43
CA PHE A 312 -8.00 -1.94 -9.41
C PHE A 312 -7.43 -1.45 -10.73
N THR A 313 -6.42 -0.59 -10.67
CA THR A 313 -5.75 -0.05 -11.86
C THR A 313 -5.09 -1.17 -12.66
N GLU A 314 -4.44 -2.13 -12.00
CA GLU A 314 -3.86 -3.32 -12.64
C GLU A 314 -4.93 -4.21 -13.27
N LEU A 315 -6.03 -4.48 -12.54
CA LEU A 315 -7.14 -5.31 -13.01
C LEU A 315 -7.78 -4.70 -14.28
N PHE A 316 -8.12 -3.41 -14.25
CA PHE A 316 -8.74 -2.76 -15.41
C PHE A 316 -7.78 -2.64 -16.58
N SER A 317 -6.50 -2.36 -16.34
CA SER A 317 -5.48 -2.37 -17.40
C SER A 317 -5.35 -3.75 -18.03
N PHE A 318 -5.36 -4.82 -17.23
CA PHE A 318 -5.34 -6.20 -17.72
C PHE A 318 -6.59 -6.53 -18.56
N MET A 319 -7.77 -6.13 -18.09
CA MET A 319 -9.03 -6.40 -18.77
C MET A 319 -9.10 -5.70 -20.13
N ILE A 320 -8.70 -4.42 -20.21
CA ILE A 320 -8.64 -3.66 -21.47
C ILE A 320 -7.58 -4.25 -22.41
N GLY A 321 -6.39 -4.60 -21.91
CA GLY A 321 -5.29 -5.09 -22.74
C GLY A 321 -5.50 -6.48 -23.36
N ARG A 322 -6.32 -7.36 -22.74
CA ARG A 322 -6.51 -8.76 -23.21
C ARG A 322 -7.76 -9.02 -24.02
N GLN A 323 -8.60 -8.01 -24.25
CA GLN A 323 -9.67 -8.09 -25.25
C GLN A 323 -9.16 -8.51 -26.64
N ILE A 324 -7.84 -8.41 -26.88
CA ILE A 324 -7.24 -8.53 -28.20
C ILE A 324 -6.46 -9.84 -28.43
N ASN A 325 -6.14 -10.69 -27.42
CA ASN A 325 -5.11 -11.72 -27.68
C ASN A 325 -5.01 -13.04 -26.88
N THR A 326 -6.08 -13.61 -26.29
CA THR A 326 -6.02 -15.02 -25.82
C THR A 326 -7.37 -15.72 -25.77
N GLY A 327 -7.40 -17.05 -25.91
CA GLY A 327 -8.59 -17.91 -25.84
C GLY A 327 -9.39 -17.90 -24.51
N ARG A 328 -9.07 -17.02 -23.55
CA ARG A 328 -9.93 -16.71 -22.40
C ARG A 328 -10.79 -15.49 -22.75
N ARG A 329 -12.12 -15.63 -22.73
CA ARG A 329 -13.04 -14.49 -22.88
C ARG A 329 -12.96 -13.61 -21.65
N VAL A 330 -12.40 -12.41 -21.81
CA VAL A 330 -12.42 -11.36 -20.79
C VAL A 330 -13.55 -10.39 -21.15
N PRO A 331 -14.53 -10.15 -20.26
CA PRO A 331 -15.60 -9.21 -20.52
C PRO A 331 -15.05 -7.77 -20.60
N PRO A 332 -15.68 -6.88 -21.38
CA PRO A 332 -15.31 -5.49 -21.39
C PRO A 332 -15.50 -4.84 -20.02
N VAL A 333 -14.57 -3.96 -19.65
CA VAL A 333 -14.71 -3.12 -18.46
C VAL A 333 -15.83 -2.13 -18.73
N GLN A 334 -16.86 -2.16 -17.89
CA GLN A 334 -17.92 -1.14 -17.94
C GLN A 334 -17.34 0.21 -17.50
N ARG A 335 -17.60 1.27 -18.27
CA ARG A 335 -17.06 2.60 -18.01
C ARG A 335 -17.57 3.14 -16.67
N GLU A 336 -18.79 2.79 -16.29
CA GLU A 336 -19.43 3.14 -15.02
C GLU A 336 -18.64 2.62 -13.82
N GLU A 337 -18.18 1.36 -13.88
CA GLU A 337 -17.38 0.74 -12.81
C GLU A 337 -15.99 1.38 -12.70
N LEU A 338 -15.34 1.61 -13.84
CA LEU A 338 -14.06 2.31 -13.86
C LEU A 338 -14.19 3.76 -13.33
N LEU A 339 -15.27 4.45 -13.71
CA LEU A 339 -15.57 5.81 -13.25
C LEU A 339 -15.88 5.83 -11.74
N ARG A 340 -16.57 4.80 -11.22
CA ARG A 340 -16.83 4.64 -9.78
C ARG A 340 -15.53 4.54 -8.99
N VAL A 341 -14.60 3.69 -9.41
CA VAL A 341 -13.30 3.55 -8.75
C VAL A 341 -12.45 4.81 -8.89
N PHE A 342 -12.47 5.46 -10.06
CA PHE A 342 -11.80 6.75 -10.26
C PHE A 342 -12.32 7.82 -9.30
N LYS A 343 -13.65 7.94 -9.12
CA LYS A 343 -14.24 8.86 -8.14
C LYS A 343 -13.79 8.58 -6.70
N LYS A 344 -13.64 7.30 -6.31
CA LYS A 344 -13.08 6.92 -5.01
C LYS A 344 -11.62 7.35 -4.86
N ALA A 345 -10.82 7.21 -5.92
CA ALA A 345 -9.43 7.67 -5.94
C ALA A 345 -9.33 9.21 -5.82
N VAL A 346 -10.18 9.95 -6.53
CA VAL A 346 -10.27 11.42 -6.42
C VAL A 346 -10.68 11.84 -5.00
N LEU A 347 -11.61 11.12 -4.36
CA LEU A 347 -11.97 11.36 -2.97
C LEU A 347 -10.77 11.17 -2.04
N GLU A 348 -9.98 10.12 -2.24
CA GLU A 348 -8.77 9.84 -1.47
C GLU A 348 -7.74 10.97 -1.59
N VAL A 349 -7.50 11.46 -2.82
CA VAL A 349 -6.64 12.64 -3.07
C VAL A 349 -7.16 13.86 -2.33
N LYS A 350 -8.47 14.12 -2.38
CA LYS A 350 -9.11 15.27 -1.73
C LYS A 350 -8.94 15.21 -0.22
N LEU A 351 -9.22 14.06 0.40
CA LEU A 351 -9.09 13.87 1.85
C LEU A 351 -7.62 13.96 2.28
N GLY A 352 -6.70 13.36 1.52
CA GLY A 352 -5.27 13.45 1.77
C GLY A 352 -4.75 14.89 1.72
N LYS A 353 -5.15 15.66 0.71
CA LYS A 353 -4.80 17.09 0.64
C LYS A 353 -5.35 17.87 1.84
N GLN A 354 -6.63 17.67 2.19
CA GLN A 354 -7.24 18.36 3.34
C GLN A 354 -6.55 18.03 4.66
N MET A 355 -6.08 16.79 4.83
CA MET A 355 -5.31 16.37 5.99
C MET A 355 -3.96 17.11 6.05
N MET A 356 -3.27 17.22 4.92
CA MET A 356 -1.98 17.92 4.82
C MET A 356 -2.10 19.44 5.01
N ASP A 357 -3.20 20.04 4.55
CA ASP A 357 -3.45 21.49 4.70
C ASP A 357 -3.76 21.88 6.16
N LYS A 358 -4.24 20.94 7.01
CA LYS A 358 -4.67 21.20 8.40
C LYS A 358 -3.59 21.02 9.47
N GLY A 359 -2.42 20.45 9.15
CA GLY A 359 -1.42 20.09 10.15
C GLY A 359 0.01 20.04 9.61
N PRO A 360 1.02 19.82 10.48
CA PRO A 360 2.39 19.70 10.04
C PRO A 360 2.55 18.45 9.15
N THR A 361 2.76 18.68 7.86
CA THR A 361 2.91 17.63 6.86
C THR A 361 4.13 16.76 7.19
N ARG A 362 3.94 15.45 7.36
CA ARG A 362 5.08 14.53 7.50
C ARG A 362 5.63 14.25 6.11
N GLY A 363 6.95 14.15 5.96
CA GLY A 363 7.58 13.83 4.67
C GLY A 363 7.14 12.47 4.07
N ARG A 364 6.50 11.61 4.86
CA ARG A 364 5.85 10.38 4.38
C ARG A 364 4.51 10.66 3.68
N ASP A 365 3.74 11.62 4.16
CA ASP A 365 2.38 11.89 3.69
C ASP A 365 2.40 12.41 2.25
N ILE A 366 3.41 13.21 1.90
CA ILE A 366 3.61 13.70 0.52
C ILE A 366 3.94 12.55 -0.44
N VAL A 367 4.76 11.58 -0.01
CA VAL A 367 5.09 10.39 -0.82
C VAL A 367 3.85 9.53 -1.04
N TYR A 368 2.96 9.46 -0.05
CA TYR A 368 1.70 8.74 -0.14
C TYR A 368 0.70 9.46 -1.05
N LEU A 369 0.60 10.78 -0.94
CA LEU A 369 -0.21 11.59 -1.85
C LEU A 369 0.25 11.42 -3.30
N ASP A 370 1.55 11.48 -3.56
CA ASP A 370 2.14 11.29 -4.89
C ASP A 370 1.71 9.95 -5.50
N LYS A 371 1.76 8.86 -4.72
CA LYS A 371 1.33 7.52 -5.17
C LYS A 371 -0.16 7.46 -5.50
N VAL A 372 -1.01 8.07 -4.68
CA VAL A 372 -2.46 8.11 -4.94
C VAL A 372 -2.76 8.96 -6.16
N LEU A 373 -2.12 10.12 -6.31
CA LEU A 373 -2.25 10.98 -7.48
C LEU A 373 -1.87 10.24 -8.76
N LEU A 374 -0.74 9.54 -8.75
CA LEU A 374 -0.28 8.76 -9.90
C LEU A 374 -1.26 7.63 -10.24
N THR A 375 -1.71 6.87 -9.23
CA THR A 375 -2.72 5.81 -9.41
C THR A 375 -4.02 6.37 -10.00
N THR A 376 -4.43 7.55 -9.52
CA THR A 376 -5.62 8.27 -10.00
C THR A 376 -5.45 8.69 -11.47
N LEU A 377 -4.27 9.17 -11.87
CA LEU A 377 -3.95 9.53 -13.25
C LEU A 377 -3.90 8.30 -14.17
N HIS A 378 -3.43 7.16 -13.68
CA HIS A 378 -3.49 5.92 -14.44
C HIS A 378 -4.93 5.47 -14.69
N LEU A 379 -5.81 5.52 -13.69
CA LEU A 379 -7.25 5.28 -13.85
C LEU A 379 -7.88 6.27 -14.84
N ALA A 380 -7.52 7.56 -14.76
CA ALA A 380 -7.96 8.57 -15.73
C ALA A 380 -7.49 8.24 -17.15
N SER A 381 -6.27 7.72 -17.32
CA SER A 381 -5.76 7.27 -18.61
C SER A 381 -6.54 6.07 -19.16
N LEU A 382 -6.97 5.14 -18.30
CA LEU A 382 -7.82 4.02 -18.71
C LEU A 382 -9.22 4.52 -19.12
N LEU A 383 -9.80 5.47 -18.37
CA LEU A 383 -11.09 6.08 -18.70
C LEU A 383 -11.10 6.83 -20.03
N THR A 384 -9.95 7.40 -20.39
CA THR A 384 -9.76 8.19 -21.63
C THR A 384 -9.13 7.37 -22.76
N HIS A 385 -8.92 6.06 -22.57
CA HIS A 385 -8.41 5.16 -23.61
C HIS A 385 -9.32 5.23 -24.85
N GLU A 386 -10.63 5.07 -24.62
CA GLU A 386 -11.68 5.36 -25.60
C GLU A 386 -12.50 6.52 -25.08
N MET A 387 -12.44 7.65 -25.78
CA MET A 387 -13.22 8.83 -25.42
C MET A 387 -14.70 8.61 -25.74
N PRO A 388 -15.62 8.87 -24.79
CA PRO A 388 -17.05 8.90 -25.10
C PRO A 388 -17.37 9.94 -26.18
N GLU A 389 -18.47 9.73 -26.91
CA GLU A 389 -18.95 10.73 -27.87
C GLU A 389 -19.30 12.04 -27.16
N LYS A 390 -19.00 13.16 -27.82
CA LYS A 390 -19.31 14.49 -27.27
C LYS A 390 -20.82 14.61 -27.00
N ASP A 391 -21.16 15.38 -25.98
CA ASP A 391 -22.54 15.68 -25.57
C ASP A 391 -23.34 14.48 -25.01
N THR A 392 -22.71 13.33 -24.80
CA THR A 392 -23.30 12.22 -24.05
C THR A 392 -23.23 12.44 -22.52
N ALA A 393 -24.10 11.74 -21.78
CA ALA A 393 -24.06 11.73 -20.32
C ALA A 393 -22.73 11.19 -19.78
N GLU A 394 -22.18 10.17 -20.43
CA GLU A 394 -20.88 9.58 -20.09
C GLU A 394 -19.72 10.57 -20.29
N TYR A 395 -19.73 11.30 -21.42
CA TYR A 395 -18.74 12.36 -21.67
C TYR A 395 -18.79 13.43 -20.58
N THR A 396 -19.99 13.86 -20.20
CA THR A 396 -20.19 14.85 -19.15
C THR A 396 -19.70 14.33 -17.79
N ALA A 397 -20.07 13.11 -17.41
CA ALA A 397 -19.68 12.50 -16.14
C ALA A 397 -18.16 12.29 -16.02
N LEU A 398 -17.50 11.90 -17.11
CA LEU A 398 -16.04 11.79 -17.18
C LEU A 398 -15.36 13.15 -16.93
N HIS A 399 -15.78 14.19 -17.66
CA HIS A 399 -15.17 15.51 -17.54
C HIS A 399 -15.47 16.16 -16.18
N GLN A 400 -16.64 15.93 -15.60
CA GLN A 400 -16.94 16.36 -14.23
C GLN A 400 -16.00 15.71 -13.21
N ALA A 401 -15.74 14.41 -13.33
CA ALA A 401 -14.84 13.71 -12.41
C ALA A 401 -13.38 14.19 -12.59
N LEU A 402 -12.93 14.42 -13.82
CA LEU A 402 -11.61 15.01 -14.09
C LEU A 402 -11.50 16.45 -13.58
N TYR A 403 -12.57 17.24 -13.71
CA TYR A 403 -12.63 18.59 -13.15
C TYR A 403 -12.47 18.57 -11.63
N GLU A 404 -13.15 17.66 -10.93
CA GLU A 404 -12.96 17.51 -9.48
C GLU A 404 -11.51 17.17 -9.12
N LEU A 405 -10.83 16.33 -9.89
CA LEU A 405 -9.39 16.06 -9.68
C LEU A 405 -8.54 17.33 -9.86
N VAL A 406 -8.74 18.05 -10.96
CA VAL A 406 -7.96 19.27 -11.28
C VAL A 406 -8.21 20.37 -10.25
N ARG A 407 -9.46 20.58 -9.82
CA ARG A 407 -9.80 21.65 -8.88
C ARG A 407 -9.22 21.44 -7.48
N ILE A 408 -8.90 20.20 -7.09
CA ILE A 408 -8.23 19.94 -5.81
C ILE A 408 -6.89 20.68 -5.75
N ASN A 409 -6.23 20.90 -6.91
CA ASN A 409 -4.94 21.57 -7.02
C ASN A 409 -3.91 20.99 -6.03
N ALA A 410 -3.92 19.66 -5.88
CA ALA A 410 -2.89 18.96 -5.13
C ALA A 410 -1.56 19.11 -5.84
N LYS A 411 -0.52 19.44 -5.06
CA LYS A 411 0.85 19.55 -5.53
C LYS A 411 1.62 18.30 -5.13
N ASP A 412 2.44 17.81 -6.05
CA ASP A 412 3.34 16.70 -5.75
C ASP A 412 4.55 17.16 -4.92
N ARG A 413 5.43 16.23 -4.55
CA ARG A 413 6.66 16.53 -3.78
C ARG A 413 7.59 17.60 -4.37
N ASN A 414 7.52 17.89 -5.67
CA ASN A 414 8.30 18.98 -6.27
C ASN A 414 7.42 20.14 -6.77
N GLY A 415 6.23 20.34 -6.18
CA GLY A 415 5.35 21.48 -6.42
C GLY A 415 4.57 21.46 -7.73
N GLY A 416 4.64 20.36 -8.49
CA GLY A 416 3.95 20.20 -9.77
C GLY A 416 2.46 19.91 -9.58
N ASN A 417 1.62 20.39 -10.51
CA ASN A 417 0.20 20.01 -10.57
C ASN A 417 0.01 18.62 -11.22
N VAL A 418 -1.24 18.19 -11.37
CA VAL A 418 -1.59 16.90 -12.00
C VAL A 418 -1.02 16.73 -13.42
N LEU A 419 -0.91 17.80 -14.22
CA LEU A 419 -0.27 17.72 -15.54
C LEU A 419 1.25 17.54 -15.42
N HIS A 420 1.92 18.19 -14.47
CA HIS A 420 3.35 17.97 -14.27
C HIS A 420 3.63 16.51 -13.92
N LEU A 421 2.82 15.93 -13.04
CA LEU A 421 2.99 14.54 -12.60
C LEU A 421 2.88 13.54 -13.76
N VAL A 422 1.97 13.78 -14.71
CA VAL A 422 1.83 12.98 -15.95
C VAL A 422 3.13 12.91 -16.77
N PHE A 423 3.98 13.94 -16.72
CA PHE A 423 5.23 14.02 -17.50
C PHE A 423 6.51 13.74 -16.70
N ARG A 424 6.43 13.50 -15.39
CA ARG A 424 7.61 13.34 -14.52
C ARG A 424 8.13 11.91 -14.39
N GLU A 425 7.23 10.93 -14.29
CA GLU A 425 7.64 9.58 -13.94
C GLU A 425 7.90 8.69 -15.16
N ARG A 426 9.17 8.38 -15.44
CA ARG A 426 9.54 7.46 -16.53
C ARG A 426 9.27 5.97 -16.26
N HIS A 427 8.84 5.53 -15.06
CA HIS A 427 8.60 4.09 -14.81
C HIS A 427 7.51 3.80 -13.75
N ILE A 428 6.42 3.12 -14.15
CA ILE A 428 6.07 1.69 -13.93
C ILE A 428 4.91 1.45 -14.90
N VAL A 429 5.17 0.73 -15.99
CA VAL A 429 4.12 0.30 -16.91
C VAL A 429 3.25 -0.69 -16.13
N LEU A 430 1.97 -0.38 -15.96
CA LEU A 430 0.96 -1.38 -15.60
C LEU A 430 1.13 -2.57 -16.55
N GLY A 431 1.63 -3.70 -16.04
CA GLY A 431 1.94 -4.88 -16.87
C GLY A 431 3.18 -4.74 -17.77
N ALA A 432 4.34 -4.41 -17.19
CA ALA A 432 5.65 -4.47 -17.85
C ALA A 432 6.06 -5.92 -18.25
N GLY A 433 5.36 -6.47 -19.24
CA GLY A 433 5.84 -7.53 -20.11
C GLY A 433 5.97 -6.99 -21.54
N PRO A 434 6.92 -7.49 -22.36
CA PRO A 434 7.22 -6.98 -23.70
C PRO A 434 6.12 -7.17 -24.77
N LYS A 435 4.85 -7.37 -24.36
CA LYS A 435 3.70 -7.69 -25.24
C LYS A 435 2.38 -6.99 -24.89
N SER A 436 2.37 -5.87 -24.14
CA SER A 436 1.17 -5.03 -24.01
C SER A 436 1.32 -3.68 -24.74
N PRO A 437 1.08 -3.63 -26.06
CA PRO A 437 1.17 -2.40 -26.86
C PRO A 437 -0.03 -1.44 -26.66
N THR A 438 -0.97 -1.74 -25.75
CA THR A 438 -2.27 -1.04 -25.65
C THR A 438 -2.28 0.13 -24.67
N TYR A 439 -1.41 0.15 -23.66
CA TYR A 439 -1.38 1.21 -22.64
C TYR A 439 -0.24 2.21 -22.89
N ARG A 440 -0.56 3.41 -23.38
CA ARG A 440 0.39 4.52 -23.55
C ARG A 440 0.17 5.58 -22.47
N PHE A 441 1.18 5.79 -21.61
CA PHE A 441 1.19 6.84 -20.60
C PHE A 441 2.47 7.68 -20.74
N PRO A 442 2.40 9.00 -20.91
CA PRO A 442 1.19 9.84 -20.99
C PRO A 442 0.34 9.61 -22.27
N SER A 443 -0.99 9.66 -22.11
CA SER A 443 -1.95 9.52 -23.20
C SER A 443 -2.36 10.89 -23.77
N PRO A 444 -2.36 11.10 -25.10
CA PRO A 444 -2.89 12.32 -25.73
C PRO A 444 -4.34 12.62 -25.33
N ASN A 445 -5.19 11.58 -25.20
CA ASN A 445 -6.58 11.75 -24.80
C ASN A 445 -6.70 12.25 -23.36
N LEU A 446 -5.90 11.69 -22.44
CA LEU A 446 -5.86 12.14 -21.05
C LEU A 446 -5.46 13.62 -20.97
N ILE A 447 -4.40 14.02 -21.68
CA ILE A 447 -3.90 15.40 -21.65
C ILE A 447 -4.97 16.35 -22.20
N LYS A 448 -5.58 16.03 -23.35
CA LYS A 448 -6.69 16.82 -23.92
C LYS A 448 -7.86 16.95 -22.94
N ALA A 449 -8.21 15.87 -22.24
CA ALA A 449 -9.30 15.87 -21.25
C ALA A 449 -8.98 16.78 -20.05
N LEU A 450 -7.77 16.67 -19.50
CA LEU A 450 -7.31 17.48 -18.38
C LEU A 450 -7.28 18.97 -18.73
N ILE A 451 -6.75 19.32 -19.91
CA ILE A 451 -6.73 20.70 -20.40
C ILE A 451 -8.16 21.23 -20.57
N ARG A 452 -9.06 20.42 -21.15
CA ARG A 452 -10.47 20.80 -21.36
C ARG A 452 -11.19 21.15 -20.06
N VAL A 453 -10.84 20.50 -18.95
CA VAL A 453 -11.43 20.79 -17.64
C VAL A 453 -10.67 21.87 -16.85
N GLY A 454 -9.72 22.56 -17.49
CA GLY A 454 -9.03 23.72 -16.91
C GLY A 454 -7.70 23.42 -16.23
N ALA A 455 -7.03 22.31 -16.56
CA ALA A 455 -5.67 22.08 -16.08
C ALA A 455 -4.69 23.08 -16.71
N ASP A 456 -3.98 23.82 -15.85
CA ASP A 456 -3.07 24.89 -16.25
C ASP A 456 -1.76 24.33 -16.84
N VAL A 457 -1.53 24.63 -18.13
CA VAL A 457 -0.31 24.27 -18.89
C VAL A 457 0.84 25.25 -18.71
N THR A 458 0.57 26.42 -18.14
CA THR A 458 1.55 27.49 -17.90
C THR A 458 2.12 27.46 -16.49
N ALA A 459 1.44 26.77 -15.57
CA ALA A 459 1.93 26.52 -14.22
C ALA A 459 3.36 25.96 -14.25
N THR A 460 4.13 26.34 -13.23
CA THR A 460 5.50 25.87 -13.01
C THR A 460 5.60 25.05 -11.73
N ASP A 461 6.64 24.24 -11.68
CA ASP A 461 7.02 23.49 -10.48
C ASP A 461 8.08 24.22 -9.63
N MET A 462 8.60 23.58 -8.57
CA MET A 462 9.65 24.15 -7.70
C MET A 462 10.96 24.48 -8.41
N THR A 463 11.17 23.98 -9.63
CA THR A 463 12.34 24.22 -10.49
C THR A 463 12.03 25.11 -11.69
N ASP A 464 10.88 25.79 -11.67
CA ASP A 464 10.33 26.62 -12.75
C ASP A 464 10.14 25.86 -14.09
N ASN A 465 10.11 24.52 -14.06
CA ASN A 465 9.75 23.76 -15.26
C ASN A 465 8.24 23.83 -15.45
N THR A 466 7.81 24.24 -16.64
CA THR A 466 6.43 24.02 -17.12
C THR A 466 6.25 22.58 -17.60
N VAL A 467 5.00 22.18 -17.84
CA VAL A 467 4.68 20.86 -18.42
C VAL A 467 5.32 20.64 -19.80
N LEU A 468 5.56 21.71 -20.56
CA LEU A 468 6.24 21.65 -21.86
C LEU A 468 7.73 21.31 -21.71
N HIS A 469 8.40 21.84 -20.68
CA HIS A 469 9.78 21.47 -20.35
C HIS A 469 9.88 19.97 -20.01
N LEU A 470 8.97 19.48 -19.17
CA LEU A 470 8.92 18.08 -18.77
C LEU A 470 8.62 17.16 -19.97
N ALA A 471 7.68 17.55 -20.83
CA ALA A 471 7.38 16.83 -22.06
C ALA A 471 8.59 16.77 -22.99
N ALA A 472 9.30 17.88 -23.20
CA ALA A 472 10.50 17.95 -24.03
C ALA A 472 11.62 17.02 -23.53
N TYR A 473 11.85 17.03 -22.23
CA TYR A 473 12.92 16.27 -21.61
C TYR A 473 12.58 14.77 -21.51
N HIS A 474 11.36 14.44 -21.10
CA HIS A 474 10.98 13.06 -20.79
C HIS A 474 10.29 12.31 -21.96
N TYR A 475 9.48 12.98 -22.78
CA TYR A 475 8.60 12.35 -23.77
C TYR A 475 8.57 13.09 -25.12
N PRO A 476 9.68 13.08 -25.89
CA PRO A 476 9.75 13.83 -27.14
C PRO A 476 8.80 13.26 -28.21
N SER A 477 7.62 13.85 -28.32
CA SER A 477 6.52 13.41 -29.19
C SER A 477 5.81 14.61 -29.77
N LEU A 478 5.78 14.72 -31.10
CA LEU A 478 5.14 15.83 -31.82
C LEU A 478 3.70 16.06 -31.36
N ASP A 479 2.90 14.99 -31.28
CA ASP A 479 1.49 15.06 -30.85
C ASP A 479 1.33 15.66 -29.43
N LEU A 480 2.21 15.30 -28.50
CA LEU A 480 2.15 15.83 -27.13
C LEU A 480 2.56 17.30 -27.10
N PHE A 481 3.57 17.69 -27.87
CA PHE A 481 3.99 19.07 -28.01
C PHE A 481 2.88 19.93 -28.61
N THR A 482 2.26 19.48 -29.71
CA THR A 482 1.17 20.21 -30.36
C THR A 482 -0.02 20.40 -29.44
N ILE A 483 -0.39 19.39 -28.65
CA ILE A 483 -1.49 19.51 -27.69
C ILE A 483 -1.19 20.58 -26.63
N LEU A 484 0.01 20.59 -26.06
CA LEU A 484 0.40 21.57 -25.03
C LEU A 484 0.50 22.99 -25.60
N LEU A 485 1.10 23.13 -26.80
CA LEU A 485 1.27 24.40 -27.48
C LEU A 485 -0.08 24.99 -27.95
N ASP A 486 -0.96 24.17 -28.52
CA ASP A 486 -2.32 24.58 -28.90
C ASP A 486 -3.15 24.99 -27.67
N ALA A 487 -2.80 24.50 -26.47
CA ALA A 487 -3.41 24.87 -25.20
C ALA A 487 -2.78 26.10 -24.53
N GLY A 488 -1.77 26.73 -25.14
CA GLY A 488 -1.16 27.96 -24.63
C GLY A 488 0.13 27.77 -23.82
N ALA A 489 0.78 26.60 -23.88
CA ALA A 489 2.13 26.47 -23.34
C ALA A 489 3.11 27.35 -24.14
N HIS A 490 3.96 28.10 -23.44
CA HIS A 490 4.91 29.02 -24.08
C HIS A 490 6.27 28.36 -24.33
N ILE A 491 6.78 28.51 -25.56
CA ILE A 491 8.11 28.05 -25.99
C ILE A 491 9.26 28.83 -25.33
N ASP A 492 8.98 30.08 -24.94
CA ASP A 492 9.95 31.00 -24.35
C ASP A 492 10.10 30.84 -22.84
N ALA A 493 9.21 30.07 -22.20
CA ALA A 493 9.33 29.80 -20.79
C ALA A 493 10.72 29.22 -20.47
N VAL A 494 11.31 29.68 -19.38
CA VAL A 494 12.67 29.31 -18.95
C VAL A 494 12.59 28.72 -17.56
N ASN A 495 13.20 27.55 -17.36
CA ASN A 495 13.31 26.95 -16.04
C ASN A 495 14.45 27.60 -15.20
N LYS A 496 14.61 27.16 -13.94
CA LYS A 496 15.69 27.69 -13.06
C LYS A 496 17.11 27.47 -13.59
N SER A 497 17.30 26.49 -14.46
CA SER A 497 18.60 26.20 -15.09
C SER A 497 18.88 27.07 -16.31
N GLY A 498 17.96 27.95 -16.70
CA GLY A 498 18.08 28.75 -17.92
C GLY A 498 17.77 27.97 -19.20
N ASP A 499 17.07 26.83 -19.11
CA ASP A 499 16.72 26.02 -20.27
C ASP A 499 15.31 26.33 -20.77
N THR A 500 15.19 26.50 -22.09
CA THR A 500 13.92 26.65 -22.81
C THR A 500 13.43 25.31 -23.36
N PHE A 501 12.21 25.29 -23.91
CA PHE A 501 11.67 24.15 -24.66
C PHE A 501 12.66 23.63 -25.72
N GLU A 502 13.25 24.53 -26.51
CA GLU A 502 14.23 24.19 -27.55
C GLU A 502 15.46 23.49 -26.95
N LYS A 503 16.03 24.06 -25.89
CA LYS A 503 17.27 23.56 -25.29
C LYS A 503 17.10 22.17 -24.66
N LEU A 504 15.93 21.88 -24.09
CA LEU A 504 15.64 20.59 -23.46
C LEU A 504 15.31 19.47 -24.46
N THR A 505 14.98 19.79 -25.72
CA THR A 505 14.70 18.78 -26.74
C THR A 505 15.99 18.09 -27.25
N TRP A 506 16.42 17.04 -26.54
CA TRP A 506 17.60 16.24 -26.91
C TRP A 506 17.48 15.59 -28.30
N ARG A 507 16.29 15.13 -28.69
CA ARG A 507 16.00 14.62 -30.04
C ARG A 507 15.40 15.75 -30.87
N LYS A 508 16.17 16.34 -31.78
CA LYS A 508 15.71 17.47 -32.61
C LYS A 508 14.54 17.13 -33.54
N ARG A 509 14.42 15.88 -34.02
CA ARG A 509 13.39 15.51 -35.04
C ARG A 509 11.93 15.88 -34.67
N PRO A 510 11.39 15.56 -33.47
CA PRO A 510 10.04 15.97 -33.10
C PRO A 510 9.90 17.48 -32.88
N TYR A 511 10.97 18.17 -32.46
CA TYR A 511 11.00 19.63 -32.30
C TYR A 511 10.99 20.33 -33.67
N ASP A 512 11.83 19.89 -34.60
CA ASP A 512 11.95 20.45 -35.95
C ASP A 512 10.63 20.33 -36.75
N ALA A 513 9.78 19.36 -36.38
CA ALA A 513 8.46 19.17 -36.96
C ALA A 513 7.39 20.12 -36.37
N VAL A 514 7.68 20.83 -35.27
CA VAL A 514 6.80 21.85 -34.71
C VAL A 514 6.96 23.14 -35.51
N TYR A 515 5.86 23.64 -36.09
CA TYR A 515 5.86 24.93 -36.78
C TYR A 515 5.83 26.08 -35.74
N LEU A 516 6.99 26.42 -35.17
CA LEU A 516 7.15 27.39 -34.06
C LEU A 516 6.54 28.77 -34.33
N VAL A 517 6.53 29.21 -35.60
CA VAL A 517 5.93 30.48 -36.02
C VAL A 517 4.44 30.52 -35.68
N LYS A 518 3.72 29.38 -35.73
CA LYS A 518 2.30 29.29 -35.32
C LYS A 518 2.09 29.71 -33.87
N TYR A 519 3.07 29.46 -33.00
CA TYR A 519 2.95 29.61 -31.55
C TYR A 519 3.67 30.86 -31.02
N THR A 520 4.29 31.65 -31.91
CA THR A 520 4.93 32.91 -31.55
C THR A 520 3.96 34.05 -31.86
N THR A 521 3.27 34.56 -30.84
CA THR A 521 2.30 35.66 -31.03
C THR A 521 2.99 37.01 -31.19
N LEU A 522 2.27 38.02 -31.70
CA LEU A 522 2.77 39.41 -31.72
C LEU A 522 3.11 39.91 -30.30
N ALA A 523 2.34 39.49 -29.29
CA ALA A 523 2.63 39.82 -27.90
C ALA A 523 3.97 39.21 -27.45
N CYS A 524 4.28 37.97 -27.85
CA CYS A 524 5.58 37.34 -27.59
C CYS A 524 6.71 38.16 -28.21
N LEU A 525 6.59 38.55 -29.49
CA LEU A 525 7.62 39.35 -30.17
C LEU A 525 7.79 40.73 -29.55
N ALA A 526 6.69 41.39 -29.20
CA ALA A 526 6.72 42.69 -28.53
C ALA A 526 7.37 42.58 -27.14
N ALA A 527 7.04 41.54 -26.36
CA ALA A 527 7.64 41.29 -25.07
C ALA A 527 9.17 41.11 -25.16
N ARG A 528 9.65 40.32 -26.12
CA ARG A 528 11.10 40.15 -26.39
C ARG A 528 11.78 41.50 -26.70
N VAL A 529 11.14 42.35 -27.50
CA VAL A 529 11.66 43.69 -27.83
C VAL A 529 11.66 44.60 -26.61
N VAL A 530 10.57 44.60 -25.84
CA VAL A 530 10.44 45.40 -24.61
C VAL A 530 11.51 44.98 -23.59
N ARG A 531 11.67 43.68 -23.33
CA ARG A 531 12.69 43.14 -22.41
C ARG A 531 14.11 43.55 -22.83
N LYS A 532 14.37 43.61 -24.13
CA LYS A 532 15.68 44.00 -24.68
C LYS A 532 15.93 45.52 -24.63
N THR A 533 14.87 46.34 -24.69
CA THR A 533 14.98 47.79 -24.96
C THR A 533 14.73 48.65 -23.74
N TYR A 534 13.89 48.20 -22.80
CA TYR A 534 13.45 48.98 -21.64
C TYR A 534 13.72 48.25 -20.32
N ASP A 535 13.99 49.01 -19.27
CA ASP A 535 14.05 48.48 -17.91
C ASP A 535 12.64 48.01 -17.48
N ILE A 536 12.57 46.81 -16.89
CA ILE A 536 11.32 46.15 -16.49
C ILE A 536 10.50 46.98 -15.49
N SER A 537 11.15 47.85 -14.71
CA SER A 537 10.48 48.76 -13.77
C SER A 537 9.52 49.74 -14.45
N PHE A 538 9.72 50.03 -15.74
CA PHE A 538 8.82 50.87 -16.54
C PHE A 538 7.68 50.08 -17.19
N VAL A 539 7.73 48.75 -17.17
CA VAL A 539 6.65 47.90 -17.68
C VAL A 539 5.53 47.85 -16.63
N PRO A 540 4.26 48.03 -17.02
CA PRO A 540 3.13 47.89 -16.09
C PRO A 540 3.21 46.57 -15.32
N LYS A 541 2.99 46.62 -14.00
CA LYS A 541 3.21 45.47 -13.10
C LYS A 541 2.51 44.18 -13.55
N ASN A 542 1.33 44.28 -14.14
CA ASN A 542 0.55 43.16 -14.67
C ASN A 542 1.13 42.53 -15.95
N LEU A 543 2.10 43.19 -16.62
CA LEU A 543 2.79 42.70 -17.82
C LEU A 543 4.23 42.28 -17.54
N GLN A 544 4.78 42.62 -16.38
CA GLN A 544 6.19 42.35 -16.04
C GLN A 544 6.52 40.86 -16.12
N ASP A 545 5.70 39.98 -15.53
CA ASP A 545 5.94 38.54 -15.55
C ASP A 545 5.93 37.97 -16.98
N PHE A 546 5.02 38.45 -17.82
CA PHE A 546 4.94 38.05 -19.23
C PHE A 546 6.16 38.52 -20.02
N VAL A 547 6.62 39.76 -19.79
CA VAL A 547 7.82 40.32 -20.43
C VAL A 547 9.09 39.63 -19.93
N LEU A 548 9.20 39.32 -18.64
CA LEU A 548 10.35 38.59 -18.08
C LEU A 548 10.49 37.19 -18.66
N MET A 549 9.37 36.50 -18.90
CA MET A 549 9.34 35.18 -19.51
C MET A 549 9.94 35.16 -20.94
N HIS A 550 9.81 36.24 -21.71
CA HIS A 550 10.13 36.31 -23.15
C HIS A 550 11.45 36.99 -23.45
#